data_AF-A0A4R1HPL0-F1
#
_entry.id   AF-A0A4R1HPL0-F1
#
_cell.length_a   1.000
_cell.length_b   1.000
_cell.length_c   1.000
_cell.angle_alpha   90.00
_cell.angle_beta   90.00
_cell.angle_gamma   90.00
#
_symmetry.space_group_name_H-M   'P 1'
#
loop_
_entity.id
_entity.type
_entity.pdbx_description
1 polymer ?
#
loop_
_entity_poly.entity_id
_entity_poly.type
_entity_poly.pdbx_seq_one_letter_code
_entity_poly.pdbx_strand_id
1 'polypeptide(L)'
;MPVEMIVLLVLYFLLWQGYQLRRRVSRFARVALFVHIALSLLNSGQARLADAGFYGDLDPRVMTFLVGMVLLVAATIGLYLFRLAVDGYTPTSRRSVLTVLTGAAVVVAMLWLTLSAQADGLPIAGGAEAYGHVRGAIAFTLIGFYLGGARALVVVWMFRRSREASRDLRLGIRVAAIGLVASGGISVVRAIPPFVVLLGGPLISTPSFLLAMAPIIATPLQLGGMSYPLVAGRVRAVAAWRRNRRAFARIEPLWTLAQDAFPQVVLPNGDRRRPLSYRLRRRRAECLDALHLLRGDGTAARNEDAADELRTAVAGFERSRPDGERLWTLVDEHRATSDTDPTPDEPRDHELLDQLSRIVRERRATATSAV
;
A
#
# COMPACT_ATOMS: atom_id res chain seq x y z
N MET A 1 -5.73 2.38 -24.56
CA MET A 1 -4.34 2.51 -24.05
C MET A 1 -3.48 1.52 -24.80
N PRO A 2 -2.31 1.93 -25.31
CA PRO A 2 -1.34 0.99 -25.86
C PRO A 2 -0.95 -0.03 -24.78
N VAL A 3 -0.80 -1.27 -25.19
CA VAL A 3 -0.49 -2.40 -24.31
C VAL A 3 0.81 -2.16 -23.54
N GLU A 4 1.77 -1.52 -24.20
CA GLU A 4 3.07 -1.18 -23.62
C GLU A 4 2.91 -0.28 -22.39
N MET A 5 1.93 0.64 -22.39
CA MET A 5 1.64 1.48 -21.22
C MET A 5 1.13 0.65 -20.04
N ILE A 6 0.27 -0.34 -20.27
CA ILE A 6 -0.26 -1.20 -19.20
C ILE A 6 0.89 -2.03 -18.62
N VAL A 7 1.75 -2.59 -19.46
CA VAL A 7 2.92 -3.37 -19.04
C VAL A 7 3.93 -2.51 -18.27
N LEU A 8 4.20 -1.29 -18.72
CA LEU A 8 5.10 -0.35 -18.03
C LEU A 8 4.52 0.12 -16.69
N LEU A 9 3.23 0.42 -16.64
CA LEU A 9 2.54 0.75 -15.39
C LEU A 9 2.62 -0.41 -14.41
N VAL A 10 2.42 -1.64 -14.88
CA VAL A 10 2.51 -2.86 -14.08
C VAL A 10 3.94 -3.11 -13.61
N LEU A 11 4.95 -2.96 -14.46
CA LEU A 11 6.37 -3.13 -14.11
C LEU A 11 6.83 -2.08 -13.10
N TYR A 12 6.49 -0.82 -13.34
CA TYR A 12 6.70 0.26 -12.38
C TYR A 12 6.01 -0.07 -11.05
N PHE A 13 4.78 -0.56 -11.11
CA PHE A 13 4.00 -0.93 -9.94
C PHE A 13 4.62 -2.10 -9.16
N LEU A 14 5.16 -3.11 -9.86
CA LEU A 14 5.88 -4.25 -9.29
C LEU A 14 7.19 -3.84 -8.61
N LEU A 15 8.01 -3.03 -9.29
CA LEU A 15 9.27 -2.50 -8.75
C LEU A 15 9.00 -1.63 -7.51
N TRP A 16 7.95 -0.82 -7.58
CA TRP A 16 7.50 0.00 -6.48
C TRP A 16 6.98 -0.83 -5.29
N GLN A 17 6.12 -1.82 -5.55
CA GLN A 17 5.63 -2.77 -4.54
C GLN A 17 6.78 -3.49 -3.85
N GLY A 18 7.72 -4.05 -4.63
CA GLY A 18 8.89 -4.76 -4.13
C GLY A 18 9.76 -3.91 -3.19
N TYR A 19 9.96 -2.64 -3.54
CA TYR A 19 10.69 -1.69 -2.67
C TYR A 19 9.98 -1.47 -1.32
N GLN A 20 8.65 -1.37 -1.30
CA GLN A 20 7.88 -1.06 -0.09
C GLN A 20 7.73 -2.27 0.82
N LEU A 21 7.43 -3.43 0.23
CA LEU A 21 7.33 -4.70 0.93
C LEU A 21 8.62 -5.02 1.68
N ARG A 22 9.78 -4.52 1.20
CA ARG A 22 11.09 -4.70 1.85
C ARG A 22 11.14 -4.27 3.32
N ARG A 23 10.30 -3.30 3.73
CA ARG A 23 10.38 -2.66 5.05
C ARG A 23 9.32 -3.12 6.07
N ARG A 24 8.27 -3.84 5.67
CA ARG A 24 7.11 -4.12 6.56
C ARG A 24 6.75 -5.58 6.74
N VAL A 25 7.25 -6.47 5.89
CA VAL A 25 6.83 -7.88 5.89
C VAL A 25 8.05 -8.80 5.79
N SER A 26 7.87 -10.01 6.35
CA SER A 26 8.89 -11.07 6.33
C SER A 26 9.37 -11.33 4.90
N ARG A 27 10.64 -11.72 4.73
CA ARG A 27 11.20 -12.01 3.39
C ARG A 27 10.32 -13.02 2.63
N PHE A 28 9.79 -14.01 3.36
CA PHE A 28 8.90 -15.03 2.82
C PHE A 28 7.60 -14.46 2.23
N ALA A 29 6.89 -13.61 2.99
CA ALA A 29 5.66 -12.98 2.51
C ALA A 29 5.89 -12.16 1.22
N ARG A 30 7.03 -11.46 1.14
CA ARG A 30 7.38 -10.68 -0.06
C ARG A 30 7.55 -11.55 -1.29
N VAL A 31 8.33 -12.62 -1.15
CA VAL A 31 8.62 -13.54 -2.26
C VAL A 31 7.32 -14.19 -2.73
N ALA A 32 6.49 -14.67 -1.79
CA ALA A 32 5.22 -15.29 -2.11
C ALA A 32 4.25 -14.34 -2.85
N LEU A 33 4.12 -13.09 -2.38
CA LEU A 33 3.30 -12.08 -3.05
C LEU A 33 3.87 -11.68 -4.42
N PHE A 34 5.18 -11.49 -4.51
CA PHE A 34 5.84 -11.17 -5.77
C PHE A 34 5.62 -12.28 -6.81
N VAL A 35 5.80 -13.54 -6.42
CA VAL A 35 5.53 -14.71 -7.27
C VAL A 35 4.07 -14.71 -7.72
N HIS A 36 3.11 -14.48 -6.81
CA HIS A 36 1.70 -14.38 -7.18
C HIS A 36 1.45 -13.33 -8.27
N ILE A 37 1.95 -12.11 -8.08
CA ILE A 37 1.71 -11.00 -9.01
C ILE A 37 2.43 -11.28 -10.34
N ALA A 38 3.71 -11.67 -10.30
CA ALA A 38 4.51 -11.93 -11.49
C ALA A 38 3.88 -13.04 -12.37
N LEU A 39 3.48 -14.15 -11.76
CA LEU A 39 2.85 -15.26 -12.49
C LEU A 39 1.45 -14.90 -13.01
N SER A 40 0.66 -14.12 -12.28
CA SER A 40 -0.65 -13.65 -12.75
C SER A 40 -0.54 -12.73 -13.97
N LEU A 41 0.50 -11.89 -13.99
CA LEU A 41 0.79 -11.00 -15.12
C LEU A 41 1.34 -11.77 -16.31
N LEU A 42 2.26 -12.70 -16.09
CA LEU A 42 2.76 -13.59 -17.13
C LEU A 42 1.62 -14.38 -17.77
N ASN A 43 0.70 -14.91 -16.95
CA ASN A 43 -0.50 -15.59 -17.43
C ASN A 43 -1.38 -14.68 -18.31
N SER A 44 -1.50 -13.40 -17.96
CA SER A 44 -2.27 -12.43 -18.75
C SER A 44 -1.57 -12.06 -20.08
N GLY A 45 -0.25 -12.25 -20.17
CA GLY A 45 0.56 -11.98 -21.35
C GLY A 45 0.69 -13.15 -22.32
N GLN A 46 0.20 -14.35 -21.97
CA GLN A 46 0.43 -15.57 -22.74
C GLN A 46 -0.04 -15.51 -24.20
N ALA A 47 -1.21 -14.92 -24.45
CA ALA A 47 -1.73 -14.78 -25.81
C ALA A 47 -0.75 -14.04 -26.73
N ARG A 48 -0.07 -13.00 -26.21
CA ARG A 48 0.92 -12.25 -26.99
C ARG A 48 2.23 -13.02 -27.18
N LEU A 49 2.63 -13.82 -26.20
CA LEU A 49 3.78 -14.71 -26.37
C LEU A 49 3.51 -15.73 -27.48
N ALA A 50 2.29 -16.27 -27.52
CA ALA A 50 1.83 -17.15 -28.60
C ALA A 50 1.87 -16.44 -29.96
N ASP A 51 1.28 -15.23 -30.05
CA ASP A 51 1.26 -14.42 -31.27
C ASP A 51 2.67 -14.04 -31.77
N ALA A 52 3.63 -13.89 -30.83
CA ALA A 52 5.03 -13.62 -31.13
C ALA A 52 5.84 -14.87 -31.51
N GLY A 53 5.20 -16.04 -31.63
CA GLY A 53 5.87 -17.29 -32.00
C GLY A 53 6.75 -17.88 -30.89
N PHE A 54 6.56 -17.49 -29.62
CA PHE A 54 7.39 -17.95 -28.50
C PHE A 54 7.42 -19.48 -28.33
N TYR A 55 6.35 -20.16 -28.74
CA TYR A 55 6.24 -21.62 -28.66
C TYR A 55 6.83 -22.37 -29.89
N GLY A 56 7.35 -21.65 -30.89
CA GLY A 56 7.92 -22.23 -32.10
C GLY A 56 6.89 -23.07 -32.86
N ASP A 57 7.27 -24.32 -33.18
CA ASP A 57 6.46 -25.26 -33.96
C ASP A 57 5.36 -25.96 -33.14
N LEU A 58 5.30 -25.75 -31.83
CA LEU A 58 4.27 -26.32 -30.96
C LEU A 58 2.94 -25.60 -31.17
N ASP A 59 1.82 -26.34 -31.09
CA ASP A 59 0.47 -25.74 -31.17
C ASP A 59 0.33 -24.63 -30.11
N PRO A 60 0.22 -23.35 -30.54
CA PRO A 60 0.18 -22.23 -29.62
C PRO A 60 -1.04 -22.26 -28.69
N ARG A 61 -2.16 -22.87 -29.11
CA ARG A 61 -3.38 -22.97 -28.31
C ARG A 61 -3.19 -23.93 -27.15
N VAL A 62 -2.60 -25.10 -27.43
CA VAL A 62 -2.29 -26.10 -26.42
C VAL A 62 -1.27 -25.56 -25.43
N MET A 63 -0.19 -24.94 -25.92
CA MET A 63 0.85 -24.40 -25.03
C MET A 63 0.35 -23.25 -24.17
N THR A 64 -0.43 -22.32 -24.73
CA THR A 64 -1.08 -21.25 -23.97
C THR A 64 -2.00 -21.80 -22.89
N PHE A 65 -2.72 -22.89 -23.17
CA PHE A 65 -3.58 -23.53 -22.19
C PHE A 65 -2.78 -24.18 -21.06
N LEU A 66 -1.81 -25.04 -21.39
CA LEU A 66 -1.03 -25.79 -20.41
C LEU A 66 -0.19 -24.88 -19.52
N VAL A 67 0.56 -23.95 -20.13
CA VAL A 67 1.40 -23.01 -19.38
C VAL A 67 0.51 -22.08 -18.55
N GLY A 68 -0.60 -21.60 -19.10
CA GLY A 68 -1.52 -20.73 -18.39
C GLY A 68 -2.09 -21.38 -17.12
N MET A 69 -2.46 -22.66 -17.20
CA MET A 69 -2.93 -23.40 -16.03
C MET A 69 -1.84 -23.57 -14.97
N VAL A 70 -0.62 -23.94 -15.37
CA VAL A 70 0.53 -24.05 -14.44
C VAL A 70 0.79 -22.72 -13.74
N LEU A 71 0.83 -21.62 -14.51
CA LEU A 71 1.02 -20.27 -13.98
C LEU A 71 -0.09 -19.88 -13.01
N LEU A 72 -1.35 -20.22 -13.34
CA LEU A 72 -2.51 -19.87 -12.51
C LEU A 72 -2.53 -20.63 -11.18
N VAL A 73 -2.17 -21.92 -11.18
CA VAL A 73 -2.00 -22.71 -9.95
C VAL A 73 -0.86 -22.15 -9.12
N ALA A 74 0.33 -21.98 -9.72
CA ALA A 74 1.50 -21.47 -9.02
C ALA A 74 1.27 -20.05 -8.45
N ALA A 75 0.56 -19.18 -9.19
CA ALA A 75 0.14 -17.87 -8.69
C ALA A 75 -0.78 -17.99 -7.47
N THR A 76 -1.71 -18.96 -7.49
CA THR A 76 -2.66 -19.19 -6.40
C THR A 76 -1.97 -19.76 -5.16
N ILE A 77 -1.00 -20.66 -5.35
CA ILE A 77 -0.11 -21.14 -4.27
C ILE A 77 0.65 -19.94 -3.68
N GLY A 78 1.26 -19.09 -4.51
CA GLY A 78 1.97 -17.89 -4.06
C GLY A 78 1.10 -16.98 -3.19
N LEU A 79 -0.17 -16.77 -3.58
CA LEU A 79 -1.12 -16.00 -2.79
C LEU A 79 -1.45 -16.66 -1.45
N TYR A 80 -1.64 -17.98 -1.43
CA TYR A 80 -1.90 -18.72 -0.19
C TYR A 80 -0.68 -18.73 0.74
N LEU A 81 0.53 -18.91 0.18
CA LEU A 81 1.77 -18.81 0.94
C LEU A 81 1.99 -17.41 1.51
N PHE A 82 1.59 -16.35 0.78
CA PHE A 82 1.60 -14.99 1.32
C PHE A 82 0.71 -14.88 2.56
N ARG A 83 -0.52 -15.42 2.50
CA ARG A 83 -1.39 -15.50 3.68
C ARG A 83 -0.69 -16.20 4.84
N LEU A 84 -0.15 -17.41 4.61
CA LEU A 84 0.53 -18.16 5.67
C LEU A 84 1.71 -17.38 6.25
N ALA A 85 2.49 -16.70 5.41
CA ALA A 85 3.61 -15.89 5.84
C ALA A 85 3.19 -14.70 6.72
N VAL A 86 2.01 -14.10 6.47
CA VAL A 86 1.44 -13.03 7.30
C VAL A 86 0.96 -13.57 8.65
N ASP A 87 0.44 -14.80 8.68
CA ASP A 87 0.04 -15.50 9.91
C ASP A 87 1.25 -16.06 10.70
N GLY A 88 2.49 -15.76 10.29
CA GLY A 88 3.72 -16.12 11.01
C GLY A 88 4.32 -17.47 10.63
N TYR A 89 3.79 -18.17 9.63
CA TYR A 89 4.36 -19.43 9.16
C TYR A 89 5.65 -19.21 8.36
N THR A 90 6.57 -20.18 8.48
CA THR A 90 7.83 -20.21 7.73
C THR A 90 7.70 -21.06 6.45
N PRO A 91 8.62 -20.91 5.47
CA PRO A 91 8.63 -21.74 4.27
C PRO A 91 8.72 -23.25 4.55
N THR A 92 9.40 -23.61 5.64
CA THR A 92 9.62 -25.00 6.08
C THR A 92 8.50 -25.55 6.96
N SER A 93 7.51 -24.72 7.32
CA SER A 93 6.38 -25.19 8.12
C SER A 93 5.59 -26.28 7.37
N ARG A 94 5.16 -27.32 8.09
CA ARG A 94 4.38 -28.43 7.53
C ARG A 94 3.20 -27.95 6.67
N ARG A 95 2.49 -26.90 7.10
CA ARG A 95 1.36 -26.32 6.36
C ARG A 95 1.78 -25.67 5.02
N SER A 96 2.92 -24.98 4.99
CA SER A 96 3.43 -24.37 3.75
C SER A 96 3.88 -25.45 2.77
N VAL A 97 4.61 -26.45 3.25
CA VAL A 97 5.04 -27.60 2.43
C VAL A 97 3.83 -28.36 1.88
N LEU A 98 2.85 -28.69 2.72
CA LEU A 98 1.63 -29.37 2.27
C LEU A 98 0.88 -28.56 1.22
N THR A 99 0.80 -27.24 1.35
CA THR A 99 0.16 -26.37 0.34
C THR A 99 0.86 -26.48 -1.02
N VAL A 100 2.20 -26.42 -1.03
CA VAL A 100 3.00 -26.56 -2.24
C VAL A 100 2.83 -27.94 -2.84
N LEU A 101 2.88 -29.00 -2.02
CA LEU A 101 2.68 -30.38 -2.47
C LEU A 101 1.29 -30.61 -3.06
N THR A 102 0.23 -30.11 -2.42
CA THR A 102 -1.13 -30.22 -2.95
C THR A 102 -1.26 -29.51 -4.29
N GLY A 103 -0.71 -28.30 -4.40
CA GLY A 103 -0.72 -27.57 -5.68
C GLY A 103 0.10 -28.26 -6.77
N ALA A 104 1.27 -28.80 -6.43
CA ALA A 104 2.10 -29.59 -7.35
C ALA A 104 1.38 -30.87 -7.81
N ALA A 105 0.69 -31.57 -6.90
CA ALA A 105 -0.11 -32.75 -7.24
C ALA A 105 -1.24 -32.41 -8.22
N VAL A 106 -1.94 -31.28 -8.01
CA VAL A 106 -2.97 -30.79 -8.94
C VAL A 106 -2.37 -30.49 -10.32
N VAL A 107 -1.21 -29.83 -10.37
CA VAL A 107 -0.52 -29.55 -11.65
C VAL A 107 -0.12 -30.84 -12.36
N VAL A 108 0.51 -31.78 -11.67
CA VAL A 108 0.94 -33.06 -12.25
C VAL A 108 -0.25 -33.86 -12.76
N ALA A 109 -1.31 -33.99 -11.96
CA ALA A 109 -2.54 -34.68 -12.36
C ALA A 109 -3.18 -34.03 -13.60
N MET A 110 -3.27 -32.69 -13.61
CA MET A 110 -3.82 -31.95 -14.74
C MET A 110 -2.96 -32.14 -16.00
N LEU A 111 -1.64 -31.96 -15.91
CA LEU A 111 -0.72 -32.14 -17.04
C LEU A 111 -0.83 -33.54 -17.60
N TRP A 112 -0.82 -34.56 -16.74
CA TRP A 112 -0.97 -35.95 -17.16
C TRP A 112 -2.30 -36.21 -17.88
N LEU A 113 -3.42 -35.72 -17.35
CA LEU A 113 -4.74 -35.85 -17.99
C LEU A 113 -4.78 -35.15 -19.36
N THR A 114 -4.22 -33.95 -19.46
CA THR A 114 -4.24 -33.18 -20.70
C THR A 114 -3.30 -33.74 -21.76
N LEU A 115 -2.08 -34.15 -21.38
CA LEU A 115 -1.10 -34.68 -22.31
C LEU A 115 -1.51 -36.08 -22.80
N SER A 116 -2.08 -36.91 -21.93
CA SER A 116 -2.63 -38.21 -22.35
C SER A 116 -3.83 -38.06 -23.28
N ALA A 117 -4.74 -37.10 -23.03
CA ALA A 117 -5.83 -36.81 -23.96
C ALA A 117 -5.32 -36.32 -25.33
N GLN A 118 -4.31 -35.44 -25.33
CA GLN A 118 -3.69 -34.95 -26.57
C GLN A 118 -3.00 -36.07 -27.36
N ALA A 119 -2.33 -36.99 -26.66
CA ALA A 119 -1.69 -38.15 -27.30
C ALA A 119 -2.70 -39.05 -28.03
N ASP A 120 -3.94 -39.09 -27.54
CA ASP A 120 -5.05 -39.82 -28.16
C ASP A 120 -5.82 -38.97 -29.21
N GLY A 121 -5.30 -37.78 -29.57
CA GLY A 121 -5.93 -36.88 -30.54
C GLY A 121 -7.20 -36.20 -30.04
N LEU A 122 -7.47 -36.22 -28.73
CA LEU A 122 -8.65 -35.58 -28.15
C LEU A 122 -8.40 -34.07 -27.99
N PRO A 123 -9.41 -33.22 -28.26
CA PRO A 123 -9.27 -31.78 -28.07
C PRO A 123 -9.09 -31.44 -26.60
N ILE A 124 -8.10 -30.60 -26.29
CA ILE A 124 -7.79 -30.14 -24.92
C ILE A 124 -7.76 -28.61 -24.76
N ALA A 125 -7.78 -27.86 -25.87
CA ALA A 125 -7.62 -26.41 -25.87
C ALA A 125 -8.92 -25.69 -26.20
N GLY A 126 -9.60 -25.20 -25.15
CA GLY A 126 -10.69 -24.22 -25.25
C GLY A 126 -12.05 -24.79 -25.67
N GLY A 127 -13.11 -24.07 -25.30
CA GLY A 127 -14.49 -24.42 -25.65
C GLY A 127 -15.04 -25.63 -24.91
N ALA A 128 -16.22 -26.08 -25.34
CA ALA A 128 -16.90 -27.22 -24.73
C ALA A 128 -16.23 -28.57 -25.07
N GLU A 129 -15.61 -28.66 -26.24
CA GLU A 129 -14.94 -29.87 -26.71
C GLU A 129 -13.78 -30.31 -25.79
N ALA A 130 -13.07 -29.35 -25.20
CA ALA A 130 -11.95 -29.62 -24.27
C ALA A 130 -12.35 -30.43 -23.03
N TYR A 131 -13.64 -30.46 -22.68
CA TYR A 131 -14.20 -31.27 -21.60
C TYR A 131 -15.34 -32.18 -22.06
N GLY A 132 -15.47 -32.44 -23.36
CA GLY A 132 -16.43 -33.39 -23.90
C GLY A 132 -16.06 -34.86 -23.64
N HIS A 133 -14.85 -35.11 -23.15
CA HIS A 133 -14.34 -36.43 -22.78
C HIS A 133 -13.98 -36.49 -21.29
N VAL A 134 -13.93 -37.70 -20.74
CA VAL A 134 -13.74 -37.93 -19.30
C VAL A 134 -12.46 -37.29 -18.76
N ARG A 135 -11.33 -37.40 -19.48
CA ARG A 135 -10.04 -36.87 -19.00
C ARG A 135 -10.04 -35.34 -18.92
N GLY A 136 -10.58 -34.68 -19.94
CA GLY A 136 -10.76 -33.24 -19.98
C GLY A 136 -11.72 -32.76 -18.90
N ALA A 137 -12.86 -33.45 -18.75
CA ALA A 137 -13.83 -33.14 -17.71
C ALA A 137 -13.22 -33.24 -16.30
N ILE A 138 -12.48 -34.31 -15.98
CA ILE A 138 -11.76 -34.42 -14.70
C ILE A 138 -10.75 -33.27 -14.53
N ALA A 139 -9.95 -32.98 -15.55
CA ALA A 139 -8.91 -31.95 -15.48
C ALA A 139 -9.50 -30.56 -15.19
N PHE A 140 -10.53 -30.15 -15.94
CA PHE A 140 -11.18 -28.85 -15.79
C PHE A 140 -11.98 -28.72 -14.47
N THR A 141 -12.64 -29.79 -14.04
CA THR A 141 -13.32 -29.83 -12.74
C THR A 141 -12.30 -29.67 -11.60
N LEU A 142 -11.23 -30.48 -11.62
CA LEU A 142 -10.20 -30.46 -10.58
C LEU A 142 -9.58 -29.06 -10.44
N ILE A 143 -9.14 -28.47 -11.55
CA ILE A 143 -8.48 -27.16 -11.54
C ILE A 143 -9.43 -26.05 -11.08
N GLY A 144 -10.64 -25.99 -11.62
CA GLY A 144 -11.55 -24.88 -11.31
C GLY A 144 -12.03 -24.88 -9.86
N PHE A 145 -12.32 -26.06 -9.29
CA PHE A 145 -12.66 -26.18 -7.87
C PHE A 145 -11.45 -25.94 -6.96
N TYR A 146 -10.26 -26.45 -7.32
CA TYR A 146 -9.04 -26.16 -6.55
C TYR A 146 -8.78 -24.65 -6.45
N LEU A 147 -8.80 -23.96 -7.59
CA LEU A 147 -8.58 -22.53 -7.67
C LEU A 147 -9.67 -21.74 -6.93
N GLY A 148 -10.93 -22.12 -7.10
CA GLY A 148 -12.07 -21.52 -6.40
C GLY A 148 -11.95 -21.65 -4.89
N GLY A 149 -11.73 -22.87 -4.39
CA GLY A 149 -11.60 -23.17 -2.96
C GLY A 149 -10.39 -22.48 -2.32
N ALA A 150 -9.21 -22.57 -2.93
CA ALA A 150 -8.01 -21.93 -2.41
C ALA A 150 -8.18 -20.40 -2.29
N ARG A 151 -8.81 -19.77 -3.29
CA ARG A 151 -9.11 -18.33 -3.26
C ARG A 151 -10.17 -17.98 -2.24
N ALA A 152 -11.23 -18.78 -2.11
CA ALA A 152 -12.26 -18.57 -1.09
C ALA A 152 -11.66 -18.58 0.33
N LEU A 153 -10.72 -19.48 0.62
CA LEU A 153 -10.00 -19.50 1.89
C LEU A 153 -9.25 -18.18 2.14
N VAL A 154 -8.54 -17.66 1.14
CA VAL A 154 -7.83 -16.38 1.24
C VAL A 154 -8.81 -15.22 1.42
N VAL A 155 -9.92 -15.19 0.68
CA VAL A 155 -10.97 -14.18 0.81
C VAL A 155 -11.53 -14.12 2.23
N VAL A 156 -11.89 -15.28 2.80
CA VAL A 156 -12.43 -15.35 4.17
C VAL A 156 -11.42 -14.80 5.17
N TRP A 157 -10.14 -15.13 5.00
CA TRP A 157 -9.07 -14.59 5.82
C TRP A 157 -8.91 -13.06 5.65
N MET A 158 -8.95 -12.55 4.41
CA MET A 158 -8.89 -11.12 4.13
C MET A 158 -10.03 -10.36 4.81
N PHE A 159 -11.27 -10.86 4.73
CA PHE A 159 -12.40 -10.22 5.39
C PHE A 159 -12.27 -10.22 6.90
N ARG A 160 -11.82 -11.33 7.51
CA ARG A 160 -11.53 -11.39 8.95
C ARG A 160 -10.49 -10.34 9.34
N ARG A 161 -9.37 -10.28 8.62
CA ARG A 161 -8.27 -9.34 8.91
C ARG A 161 -8.66 -7.87 8.65
N SER A 162 -9.58 -7.61 7.73
CA SER A 162 -10.07 -6.27 7.43
C SER A 162 -10.80 -5.62 8.62
N ARG A 163 -11.36 -6.42 9.52
CA ARG A 163 -12.07 -5.93 10.72
C ARG A 163 -11.12 -5.27 11.71
N GLU A 164 -9.90 -5.79 11.82
CA GLU A 164 -8.84 -5.29 12.70
C GLU A 164 -7.99 -4.19 12.04
N ALA A 165 -8.15 -3.99 10.74
CA ALA A 165 -7.38 -3.02 9.97
C ALA A 165 -7.91 -1.58 10.14
N SER A 166 -7.00 -0.61 10.02
CA SER A 166 -7.34 0.82 9.89
C SER A 166 -8.24 1.07 8.67
N ARG A 167 -8.99 2.18 8.66
CA ARG A 167 -10.01 2.48 7.63
C ARG A 167 -9.51 2.32 6.19
N ASP A 168 -8.33 2.85 5.89
CA ASP A 168 -7.76 2.80 4.54
C ASP A 168 -7.29 1.41 4.14
N LEU A 169 -6.66 0.70 5.09
CA LEU A 169 -6.21 -0.67 4.88
C LEU A 169 -7.41 -1.61 4.70
N ARG A 170 -8.48 -1.39 5.47
CA ARG A 170 -9.75 -2.11 5.35
C ARG A 170 -10.35 -1.94 3.95
N LEU A 171 -10.37 -0.74 3.39
CA LEU A 171 -10.89 -0.51 2.05
C LEU A 171 -10.06 -1.26 0.99
N GLY A 172 -8.72 -1.16 1.06
CA GLY A 172 -7.84 -1.87 0.13
C GLY A 172 -8.00 -3.38 0.19
N ILE A 173 -8.04 -3.95 1.40
CA ILE A 173 -8.28 -5.39 1.61
C ILE A 173 -9.64 -5.80 1.04
N ARG A 174 -10.70 -5.02 1.24
CA ARG A 174 -12.04 -5.32 0.71
C ARG A 174 -12.07 -5.30 -0.82
N VAL A 175 -11.47 -4.30 -1.46
CA VAL A 175 -11.41 -4.21 -2.93
C VAL A 175 -10.64 -5.40 -3.50
N ALA A 176 -9.50 -5.76 -2.90
CA ALA A 176 -8.73 -6.92 -3.33
C ALA A 176 -9.50 -8.23 -3.12
N ALA A 177 -10.22 -8.36 -2.00
CA ALA A 177 -11.07 -9.52 -1.72
C ALA A 177 -12.20 -9.66 -2.74
N ILE A 178 -12.84 -8.55 -3.17
CA ILE A 178 -13.89 -8.58 -4.22
C ILE A 178 -13.29 -9.09 -5.54
N GLY A 179 -12.13 -8.58 -5.95
CA GLY A 179 -11.45 -9.09 -7.15
C GLY A 179 -11.10 -10.57 -7.04
N LEU A 180 -10.72 -11.04 -5.84
CA LEU A 180 -10.42 -12.44 -5.59
C LEU A 180 -11.66 -13.32 -5.62
N VAL A 181 -12.79 -12.86 -5.04
CA VAL A 181 -14.11 -13.52 -5.15
C VAL A 181 -14.52 -13.65 -6.61
N ALA A 182 -14.43 -12.58 -7.39
CA ALA A 182 -14.76 -12.62 -8.81
C ALA A 182 -13.93 -13.69 -9.54
N SER A 183 -12.60 -13.66 -9.40
CA SER A 183 -11.73 -14.66 -10.06
C SER A 183 -11.96 -16.10 -9.59
N GLY A 184 -12.22 -16.31 -8.30
CA GLY A 184 -12.53 -17.62 -7.72
C GLY A 184 -13.88 -18.13 -8.21
N GLY A 185 -14.89 -17.28 -8.18
CA GLY A 185 -16.23 -17.58 -8.69
C GLY A 185 -16.21 -17.96 -10.16
N ILE A 186 -15.47 -17.25 -11.01
CA ILE A 186 -15.31 -17.63 -12.42
C ILE A 186 -14.61 -18.98 -12.58
N SER A 187 -13.64 -19.31 -11.73
CA SER A 187 -12.98 -20.62 -11.76
C SER A 187 -13.97 -21.74 -11.43
N VAL A 188 -14.86 -21.52 -10.46
CA VAL A 188 -15.94 -22.46 -10.12
C VAL A 188 -16.96 -22.54 -11.25
N VAL A 189 -17.42 -21.41 -11.79
CA VAL A 189 -18.38 -21.39 -12.92
C VAL A 189 -17.82 -22.15 -14.12
N ARG A 190 -16.52 -22.04 -14.41
CA ARG A 190 -15.83 -22.82 -15.45
C ARG A 190 -15.76 -24.33 -15.14
N ALA A 191 -15.75 -24.72 -13.87
CA ALA A 191 -15.73 -26.13 -13.45
C ALA A 191 -17.13 -26.77 -13.44
N ILE A 192 -18.22 -25.99 -13.47
CA ILE A 192 -19.58 -26.55 -13.41
C ILE A 192 -19.90 -27.39 -14.65
N PRO A 193 -19.75 -26.91 -15.90
CA PRO A 193 -20.05 -27.75 -17.06
C PRO A 193 -19.26 -29.06 -17.15
N PRO A 194 -17.93 -29.10 -16.97
CA PRO A 194 -17.20 -30.38 -16.97
C PRO A 194 -17.64 -31.27 -15.81
N PHE A 195 -18.00 -30.71 -14.66
CA PHE A 195 -18.53 -31.49 -13.55
C PHE A 195 -19.90 -32.13 -13.88
N VAL A 196 -20.77 -31.40 -14.57
CA VAL A 196 -22.05 -31.95 -15.06
C VAL A 196 -21.84 -33.09 -16.06
N VAL A 197 -20.87 -32.94 -16.97
CA VAL A 197 -20.50 -34.00 -17.92
C VAL A 197 -20.00 -35.27 -17.19
N LEU A 198 -19.20 -35.11 -16.12
CA LEU A 198 -18.76 -36.25 -15.29
C LEU A 198 -19.91 -37.01 -14.62
N LEU A 199 -21.02 -36.33 -14.37
CA LEU A 199 -22.23 -36.93 -13.81
C LEU A 199 -23.16 -37.52 -14.89
N GLY A 200 -22.72 -37.56 -16.15
CA GLY A 200 -23.52 -38.05 -17.29
C GLY A 200 -24.52 -37.02 -17.83
N GLY A 201 -24.40 -35.74 -17.44
CA GLY A 201 -25.24 -34.66 -17.94
C GLY A 201 -24.82 -34.16 -19.33
N PRO A 202 -25.61 -33.25 -19.94
CA PRO A 202 -25.35 -32.74 -21.27
C PRO A 202 -24.12 -31.83 -21.32
N LEU A 203 -23.52 -31.74 -22.51
CA LEU A 203 -22.42 -30.81 -22.76
C LEU A 203 -22.95 -29.37 -22.82
N ILE A 204 -22.72 -28.60 -21.76
CA ILE A 204 -23.14 -27.20 -21.66
C ILE A 204 -21.93 -26.29 -21.93
N SER A 205 -22.08 -25.29 -22.78
CA SER A 205 -21.05 -24.26 -22.98
C SER A 205 -21.22 -23.11 -21.99
N THR A 206 -20.15 -22.68 -21.32
CA THR A 206 -20.17 -21.41 -20.58
C THR A 206 -20.19 -20.24 -21.57
N PRO A 207 -21.07 -19.24 -21.40
CA PRO A 207 -21.09 -18.07 -22.26
C PRO A 207 -19.71 -17.38 -22.34
N SER A 208 -19.21 -17.20 -23.56
CA SER A 208 -17.87 -16.62 -23.81
C SER A 208 -17.69 -15.23 -23.22
N PHE A 209 -18.76 -14.42 -23.16
CA PHE A 209 -18.70 -13.09 -22.57
C PHE A 209 -18.38 -13.11 -21.06
N LEU A 210 -18.91 -14.08 -20.30
CA LEU A 210 -18.59 -14.24 -18.87
C LEU A 210 -17.12 -14.61 -18.67
N LEU A 211 -16.60 -15.46 -19.56
CA LEU A 211 -15.21 -15.91 -19.57
C LEU A 211 -14.24 -14.76 -19.89
N ALA A 212 -14.66 -13.81 -20.75
CA ALA A 212 -13.87 -12.66 -21.16
C ALA A 212 -13.91 -11.51 -20.14
N MET A 213 -15.06 -11.24 -19.51
CA MET A 213 -15.19 -10.19 -18.49
C MET A 213 -14.36 -10.48 -17.24
N ALA A 214 -14.14 -11.76 -16.95
CA ALA A 214 -13.39 -12.24 -15.79
C ALA A 214 -12.00 -11.61 -15.63
N PRO A 215 -11.03 -11.79 -16.56
CA PRO A 215 -9.72 -11.18 -16.44
C PRO A 215 -9.75 -9.65 -16.52
N ILE A 216 -10.72 -9.08 -17.25
CA ILE A 216 -10.87 -7.62 -17.44
C ILE A 216 -11.24 -6.93 -16.12
N ILE A 217 -12.10 -7.54 -15.30
CA ILE A 217 -12.59 -6.93 -14.07
C ILE A 217 -11.82 -7.45 -12.84
N ALA A 218 -11.61 -8.76 -12.74
CA ALA A 218 -11.03 -9.36 -11.53
C ALA A 218 -9.57 -8.95 -11.34
N THR A 219 -8.76 -8.92 -12.42
CA THR A 219 -7.33 -8.61 -12.33
C THR A 219 -7.09 -7.17 -11.88
N PRO A 220 -7.74 -6.13 -12.46
CA PRO A 220 -7.58 -4.76 -11.97
C PRO A 220 -8.09 -4.55 -10.55
N LEU A 221 -9.19 -5.22 -10.15
CA LEU A 221 -9.67 -5.13 -8.77
C LEU A 221 -8.69 -5.75 -7.77
N GLN A 222 -8.10 -6.90 -8.09
CA GLN A 222 -7.07 -7.53 -7.26
C GLN A 222 -5.84 -6.65 -7.13
N LEU A 223 -5.28 -6.22 -8.26
CA LEU A 223 -4.10 -5.36 -8.29
C LEU A 223 -4.39 -4.04 -7.59
N GLY A 224 -5.46 -3.33 -8.00
CA GLY A 224 -5.86 -2.05 -7.42
C GLY A 224 -6.13 -2.12 -5.92
N GLY A 225 -6.81 -3.18 -5.46
CA GLY A 225 -7.07 -3.40 -4.03
C GLY A 225 -5.79 -3.63 -3.22
N MET A 226 -4.87 -4.47 -3.72
CA MET A 226 -3.56 -4.70 -3.07
C MET A 226 -2.69 -3.44 -3.09
N SER A 227 -2.91 -2.56 -4.06
CA SER A 227 -2.18 -1.30 -4.25
C SER A 227 -2.65 -0.17 -3.35
N TYR A 228 -3.96 -0.12 -3.12
CA TYR A 228 -4.63 1.00 -2.46
C TYR A 228 -4.00 1.42 -1.12
N PRO A 229 -3.74 0.54 -0.14
CA PRO A 229 -3.22 0.98 1.15
C PRO A 229 -1.82 1.58 1.07
N LEU A 230 -1.01 1.14 0.09
CA LEU A 230 0.32 1.70 -0.16
C LEU A 230 0.22 3.12 -0.72
N VAL A 231 -0.68 3.33 -1.68
CA VAL A 231 -0.92 4.65 -2.29
C VAL A 231 -1.52 5.60 -1.27
N ALA A 232 -2.56 5.19 -0.55
CA ALA A 232 -3.21 6.00 0.49
C ALA A 232 -2.22 6.43 1.58
N GLY A 233 -1.38 5.49 2.06
CA GLY A 233 -0.32 5.80 3.03
C GLY A 233 0.69 6.84 2.53
N ARG A 234 1.02 6.83 1.23
CA ARG A 234 1.92 7.82 0.63
C ARG A 234 1.25 9.16 0.39
N VAL A 235 0.00 9.19 -0.04
CA VAL A 235 -0.77 10.44 -0.15
C VAL A 235 -0.81 11.13 1.23
N ARG A 236 -1.05 10.37 2.30
CA ARG A 236 -0.98 10.89 3.67
C ARG A 236 0.43 11.33 4.08
N ALA A 237 1.47 10.56 3.76
CA ALA A 237 2.84 10.95 4.06
C ALA A 237 3.28 12.21 3.30
N VAL A 238 2.89 12.36 2.03
CA VAL A 238 3.14 13.56 1.22
C VAL A 238 2.34 14.73 1.76
N ALA A 239 1.06 14.55 2.09
CA ALA A 239 0.25 15.59 2.72
C ALA A 239 0.86 16.02 4.06
N ALA A 240 1.31 15.08 4.89
CA ALA A 240 2.02 15.35 6.14
C ALA A 240 3.35 16.09 5.90
N TRP A 241 4.15 15.65 4.94
CA TRP A 241 5.40 16.33 4.58
C TRP A 241 5.15 17.75 4.05
N ARG A 242 4.14 17.95 3.20
CA ARG A 242 3.74 19.29 2.72
C ARG A 242 3.27 20.18 3.87
N ARG A 243 2.46 19.65 4.80
CA ARG A 243 2.04 20.36 6.01
C ARG A 243 3.24 20.73 6.87
N ASN A 244 4.15 19.79 7.13
CA ASN A 244 5.37 20.02 7.90
C ASN A 244 6.31 21.01 7.22
N ARG A 245 6.43 20.98 5.90
CA ARG A 245 7.24 21.94 5.14
C ARG A 245 6.67 23.35 5.20
N ARG A 246 5.35 23.50 5.08
CA ARG A 246 4.69 24.79 5.29
C ARG A 246 4.87 25.28 6.72
N ALA A 247 4.63 24.43 7.72
CA ALA A 247 4.85 24.78 9.12
C ALA A 247 6.31 25.17 9.42
N PHE A 248 7.27 24.45 8.83
CA PHE A 248 8.69 24.72 8.95
C PHE A 248 9.10 26.06 8.32
N ALA A 249 8.59 26.37 7.14
CA ALA A 249 8.82 27.67 6.51
C ALA A 249 8.13 28.81 7.29
N ARG A 250 6.96 28.54 7.88
CA ARG A 250 6.24 29.53 8.68
C ARG A 250 6.97 29.81 10.00
N ILE A 251 7.50 28.82 10.70
CA ILE A 251 8.21 29.07 11.97
C ILE A 251 9.58 29.74 11.80
N GLU A 252 10.16 29.73 10.60
CA GLU A 252 11.50 30.28 10.33
C GLU A 252 11.72 31.69 10.89
N PRO A 253 10.86 32.71 10.65
CA PRO A 253 11.16 34.08 11.06
C PRO A 253 11.17 34.25 12.59
N LEU A 254 10.24 33.55 13.27
CA LEU A 254 10.19 33.53 14.73
C LEU A 254 11.43 32.82 15.31
N TRP A 255 11.83 31.71 14.68
CA TRP A 255 13.01 30.96 15.09
C TRP A 255 14.29 31.78 14.89
N THR A 256 14.42 32.53 13.80
CA THR A 256 15.56 33.43 13.58
C THR A 256 15.65 34.50 14.68
N LEU A 257 14.52 35.14 15.04
CA LEU A 257 14.49 36.10 16.15
C LEU A 257 14.87 35.47 17.49
N ALA A 258 14.33 34.29 17.79
CA ALA A 258 14.66 33.54 18.99
C ALA A 258 16.15 33.18 19.05
N GLN A 259 16.73 32.76 17.92
CA GLN A 259 18.15 32.45 17.80
C GLN A 259 19.03 33.69 17.99
N ASP A 260 18.64 34.83 17.42
CA ASP A 260 19.42 36.07 17.52
C ASP A 260 19.39 36.65 18.94
N ALA A 261 18.22 36.60 19.59
CA ALA A 261 18.04 37.07 20.97
C ALA A 261 18.73 36.13 22.00
N PHE A 262 18.53 34.82 21.87
CA PHE A 262 18.98 33.80 22.85
C PHE A 262 19.69 32.61 22.18
N PRO A 263 20.91 32.80 21.63
CA PRO A 263 21.62 31.74 20.92
C PRO A 263 21.97 30.53 21.80
N GLN A 264 22.02 30.69 23.13
CA GLN A 264 22.23 29.60 24.09
C GLN A 264 21.11 28.55 24.11
N VAL A 265 19.91 28.90 23.64
CA VAL A 265 18.77 27.99 23.54
C VAL A 265 18.86 27.12 22.28
N VAL A 266 19.56 27.60 21.26
CA VAL A 266 19.68 26.88 20.00
C VAL A 266 20.61 25.70 20.20
N LEU A 267 20.05 24.49 20.06
CA LEU A 267 20.84 23.28 20.15
C LEU A 267 21.94 23.27 19.06
N PRO A 268 23.05 22.56 19.23
CA PRO A 268 24.08 22.46 18.19
C PRO A 268 23.48 21.96 16.88
N ASN A 269 23.94 22.48 15.73
CA ASN A 269 23.40 22.17 14.40
C ASN A 269 23.23 20.66 14.21
N GLY A 270 21.99 20.18 14.35
CA GLY A 270 21.66 18.79 14.19
C GLY A 270 21.75 18.45 12.70
N ASP A 271 22.43 17.35 12.41
CA ASP A 271 22.68 16.85 11.05
C ASP A 271 21.50 17.12 10.11
N ARG A 272 21.73 17.90 9.04
CA ARG A 272 20.72 18.26 8.01
C ARG A 272 20.05 17.02 7.41
N ARG A 273 20.63 15.84 7.61
CA ARG A 273 20.11 14.51 7.23
C ARG A 273 18.91 14.05 8.06
N ARG A 274 18.56 14.71 9.18
CA ARG A 274 17.40 14.34 10.00
C ARG A 274 16.06 14.68 9.29
N PRO A 275 14.99 13.89 9.53
CA PRO A 275 13.67 14.13 8.93
C PRO A 275 13.13 15.54 9.24
N LEU A 276 12.40 16.12 8.29
CA LEU A 276 11.81 17.46 8.43
C LEU A 276 10.90 17.58 9.66
N SER A 277 10.15 16.52 10.01
CA SER A 277 9.31 16.49 11.21
C SER A 277 10.13 16.67 12.49
N TYR A 278 11.32 16.05 12.57
CA TYR A 278 12.23 16.21 13.69
C TYR A 278 12.77 17.64 13.78
N ARG A 279 13.22 18.19 12.65
CA ARG A 279 13.72 19.57 12.58
C ARG A 279 12.65 20.60 12.96
N LEU A 280 11.41 20.37 12.52
CA LEU A 280 10.27 21.21 12.89
C LEU A 280 10.01 21.15 14.40
N ARG A 281 9.93 19.94 14.99
CA ARG A 281 9.73 19.77 16.43
C ARG A 281 10.82 20.46 17.25
N ARG A 282 12.07 20.29 16.84
CA ARG A 282 13.21 20.94 17.49
C ARG A 282 13.11 22.46 17.49
N ARG A 283 12.80 23.07 16.34
CA ARG A 283 12.62 24.53 16.26
C ARG A 283 11.48 25.05 17.11
N ARG A 284 10.41 24.26 17.30
CA ARG A 284 9.34 24.63 18.24
C ARG A 284 9.84 24.70 19.66
N ALA A 285 10.56 23.67 20.11
CA ALA A 285 11.14 23.65 21.44
C ALA A 285 12.07 24.87 21.64
N GLU A 286 12.96 25.13 20.67
CA GLU A 286 13.86 26.29 20.72
C GLU A 286 13.10 27.63 20.77
N CYS A 287 12.00 27.80 20.01
CA CYS A 287 11.16 29.00 20.11
C CYS A 287 10.46 29.12 21.46
N LEU A 288 9.94 28.02 22.01
CA LEU A 288 9.24 28.01 23.31
C LEU A 288 10.20 28.31 24.46
N ASP A 289 11.39 27.71 24.44
CA ASP A 289 12.45 27.96 25.42
C ASP A 289 12.93 29.42 25.36
N ALA A 290 13.04 30.00 24.16
CA ALA A 290 13.37 31.42 23.99
C ALA A 290 12.26 32.35 24.53
N LEU A 291 10.99 32.00 24.32
CA LEU A 291 9.87 32.74 24.91
C LEU A 291 9.88 32.66 26.44
N HIS A 292 10.25 31.50 27.02
CA HIS A 292 10.43 31.37 28.45
C HIS A 292 11.56 32.23 29.01
N LEU A 293 12.72 32.27 28.34
CA LEU A 293 13.82 33.16 28.73
C LEU A 293 13.41 34.64 28.62
N LEU A 294 12.59 34.99 27.62
CA LEU A 294 12.07 36.35 27.47
C LEU A 294 11.14 36.75 28.62
N ARG A 295 10.38 35.80 29.17
CA ARG A 295 9.51 36.00 30.35
C ARG A 295 10.31 36.13 31.65
N GLY A 296 11.45 35.44 31.74
CA GLY A 296 12.31 35.48 32.92
C GLY A 296 13.14 36.76 32.95
N ASP A 297 12.88 37.65 33.92
CA ASP A 297 13.56 38.95 34.07
C ASP A 297 15.09 38.88 34.30
N GLY A 298 15.68 37.69 34.43
CA GLY A 298 17.08 37.52 34.84
C GLY A 298 18.09 37.20 33.73
N THR A 299 17.64 36.78 32.54
CA THR A 299 18.54 36.41 31.44
C THR A 299 18.67 37.54 30.43
N ALA A 300 19.80 38.25 30.47
CA ALA A 300 20.12 39.27 29.47
C ALA A 300 20.11 38.65 28.06
N ALA A 301 19.36 39.25 27.14
CA ALA A 301 19.39 38.82 25.75
C ALA A 301 20.75 39.18 25.16
N ARG A 302 21.27 38.33 24.26
CA ARG A 302 22.53 38.64 23.57
C ARG A 302 22.33 39.77 22.56
N ASN A 303 21.13 39.85 21.98
CA ASN A 303 20.70 40.90 21.07
C ASN A 303 19.36 41.46 21.57
N GLU A 304 19.39 42.62 22.24
CA GLU A 304 18.19 43.23 22.80
C GLU A 304 17.22 43.72 21.72
N ASP A 305 17.70 44.13 20.53
CA ASP A 305 16.81 44.54 19.43
C ASP A 305 15.93 43.36 18.96
N ALA A 306 16.53 42.17 18.86
CA ALA A 306 15.80 40.95 18.53
C ALA A 306 14.84 40.52 19.65
N ALA A 307 15.24 40.72 20.92
CA ALA A 307 14.39 40.47 22.07
C ALA A 307 13.20 41.43 22.12
N ASP A 308 13.38 42.70 21.79
CA ASP A 308 12.33 43.71 21.69
C ASP A 308 11.37 43.43 20.53
N GLU A 309 11.89 43.01 19.37
CA GLU A 309 11.04 42.56 18.25
C GLU A 309 10.18 41.37 18.67
N LEU A 310 10.75 40.42 19.44
CA LEU A 310 10.03 39.27 19.99
C LEU A 310 8.99 39.68 21.05
N ARG A 311 9.34 40.55 22.01
CA ARG A 311 8.41 41.11 23.03
C ARG A 311 7.23 41.79 22.34
N THR A 312 7.50 42.54 21.29
CA THR A 312 6.45 43.27 20.57
C THR A 312 5.56 42.33 19.76
N ALA A 313 6.12 41.25 19.19
CA ALA A 313 5.33 40.21 18.55
C ALA A 313 4.40 39.49 19.54
N VAL A 314 4.90 39.16 20.75
CA VAL A 314 4.11 38.60 21.85
C VAL A 314 2.98 39.54 22.28
N ALA A 315 3.29 40.83 22.50
CA ALA A 315 2.29 41.83 22.85
C ALA A 315 1.26 42.06 21.73
N GLY A 316 1.66 41.88 20.46
CA GLY A 316 0.74 41.88 19.32
C GLY A 316 -0.21 40.69 19.35
N PHE A 317 0.30 39.51 19.67
CA PHE A 317 -0.48 38.28 19.79
C PHE A 317 -1.51 38.37 20.92
N GLU A 318 -1.08 38.78 22.12
CA GLU A 318 -1.97 38.91 23.28
C GLU A 318 -3.10 39.93 23.02
N ARG A 319 -2.81 41.04 22.33
CA ARG A 319 -3.84 42.01 21.91
C ARG A 319 -4.84 41.45 20.89
N SER A 320 -4.41 40.49 20.06
CA SER A 320 -5.26 39.91 19.02
C SER A 320 -6.23 38.84 19.54
N ARG A 321 -6.08 38.37 20.78
CA ARG A 321 -7.00 37.43 21.43
C ARG A 321 -7.93 38.13 22.44
N PRO A 322 -9.20 38.38 22.08
CA PRO A 322 -10.15 39.10 22.92
C PRO A 322 -10.58 38.32 24.18
N ASP A 323 -10.38 37.00 24.22
CA ASP A 323 -10.84 36.13 25.31
C ASP A 323 -9.91 36.13 26.54
N GLY A 324 -8.82 36.90 26.53
CA GLY A 324 -7.91 37.02 27.67
C GLY A 324 -7.00 35.80 27.90
N GLU A 325 -6.99 34.81 26.99
CA GLU A 325 -5.98 33.74 26.97
C GLU A 325 -4.59 34.36 26.76
N ARG A 326 -3.86 34.52 27.87
CA ARG A 326 -2.46 34.96 27.85
C ARG A 326 -1.61 33.89 27.18
N LEU A 327 -0.68 34.31 26.33
CA LEU A 327 0.28 33.42 25.66
C LEU A 327 0.92 32.46 26.67
N TRP A 328 1.26 33.00 27.83
CA TRP A 328 1.93 32.29 28.91
C TRP A 328 1.11 31.17 29.52
N THR A 329 -0.22 31.28 29.58
CA THR A 329 -1.09 30.21 30.06
C THR A 329 -1.00 28.99 29.14
N LEU A 330 -1.00 29.23 27.82
CA LEU A 330 -0.90 28.16 26.81
C LEU A 330 0.47 27.50 26.80
N VAL A 331 1.53 28.29 27.02
CA VAL A 331 2.90 27.78 27.13
C VAL A 331 3.08 26.95 28.42
N ASP A 332 2.50 27.38 29.54
CA ASP A 332 2.57 26.67 30.82
C ASP A 332 1.77 25.35 30.78
N GLU A 333 0.59 25.34 30.14
CA GLU A 333 -0.20 24.12 29.88
C GLU A 333 0.55 23.09 29.01
N HIS A 334 1.28 23.58 27.99
CA HIS A 334 2.07 22.72 27.11
C HIS A 334 3.17 21.96 27.88
N ARG A 335 3.82 22.62 28.84
CA ARG A 335 4.87 21.98 29.63
C ARG A 335 4.31 20.92 30.58
N ALA A 336 3.21 21.24 31.26
CA ALA A 336 2.53 20.31 32.17
C ALA A 336 2.06 19.03 31.46
N THR A 337 1.60 19.15 30.22
CA THR A 337 1.24 17.99 29.38
C THR A 337 2.46 17.23 28.86
N SER A 338 3.54 17.90 28.49
CA SER A 338 4.77 17.23 28.02
C SER A 338 5.46 16.36 29.08
N ASP A 339 5.34 16.71 30.37
CA ASP A 339 5.90 15.94 31.49
C ASP A 339 5.03 14.74 31.89
N THR A 340 3.73 14.76 31.56
CA THR A 340 2.76 13.71 31.96
C THR A 340 2.41 12.73 30.85
N ASP A 341 2.44 13.15 29.58
CA ASP A 341 2.22 12.29 28.42
C ASP A 341 3.16 12.71 27.26
N PRO A 342 4.13 11.86 26.85
CA PRO A 342 5.03 12.17 25.75
C PRO A 342 4.34 12.13 24.38
N THR A 343 3.04 11.85 24.30
CA THR A 343 2.26 12.05 23.09
C THR A 343 1.80 13.51 23.00
N PRO A 344 2.42 14.32 22.12
CA PRO A 344 2.14 15.75 22.07
C PRO A 344 0.72 15.94 21.58
N ASP A 345 -0.07 16.74 22.30
CA ASP A 345 -1.32 17.29 21.81
C ASP A 345 -0.97 18.37 20.76
N GLU A 346 -0.48 17.89 19.60
CA GLU A 346 0.04 18.67 18.47
C GLU A 346 -0.86 19.84 18.00
N PRO A 347 -2.21 19.83 18.10
CA PRO A 347 -3.02 20.87 17.46
C PRO A 347 -2.80 22.30 18.00
N ARG A 348 -2.62 22.47 19.33
CA ARG A 348 -2.65 23.81 19.97
C ARG A 348 -1.36 24.61 19.75
N ASP A 349 -0.19 23.99 19.91
CA ASP A 349 1.11 24.67 19.71
C ASP A 349 1.29 25.11 18.26
N HIS A 350 0.73 24.30 17.35
CA HIS A 350 0.74 24.55 15.93
C HIS A 350 0.03 25.86 15.58
N GLU A 351 -1.03 26.22 16.30
CA GLU A 351 -1.80 27.43 16.06
C GLU A 351 -1.11 28.65 16.67
N LEU A 352 -0.66 28.54 17.92
CA LEU A 352 0.04 29.61 18.65
C LEU A 352 1.30 30.08 17.92
N LEU A 353 2.19 29.15 17.53
CA LEU A 353 3.43 29.50 16.84
C LEU A 353 3.19 30.00 15.42
N ASP A 354 2.12 29.55 14.75
CA ASP A 354 1.77 30.01 13.40
C ASP A 354 1.20 31.44 13.41
N GLN A 355 0.46 31.80 14.46
CA GLN A 355 -0.05 33.16 14.68
C GLN A 355 1.09 34.13 15.04
N LEU A 356 1.97 33.78 15.98
CA LEU A 356 3.16 34.58 16.31
C LEU A 356 4.06 34.80 15.09
N SER A 357 4.34 33.74 14.33
CA SER A 357 5.08 33.83 13.06
C SER A 357 4.45 34.79 12.06
N ARG A 358 3.11 34.84 12.00
CA ARG A 358 2.39 35.72 11.08
C ARG A 358 2.58 37.18 11.47
N ILE A 359 2.44 37.50 12.75
CA ILE A 359 2.63 38.86 13.29
C ILE A 359 4.05 39.36 13.01
N VAL A 360 5.06 38.52 13.24
CA VAL A 360 6.46 38.84 12.91
C VAL A 360 6.64 39.15 11.42
N ARG A 361 6.04 38.33 10.53
CA ARG A 361 6.15 38.53 9.07
C ARG A 361 5.47 39.81 8.60
N GLU A 362 4.26 40.09 9.10
CA GLU A 362 3.51 41.31 8.74
C GLU A 362 4.29 42.56 9.16
N ARG A 363 4.90 42.55 10.35
CA ARG A 363 5.73 43.66 10.83
C ARG A 363 6.99 43.90 10.01
N ARG A 364 7.72 42.83 9.68
CA ARG A 364 8.90 42.96 8.81
C ARG A 364 8.53 43.47 7.41
N ALA A 365 7.37 43.05 6.88
CA ALA A 365 6.88 43.58 5.61
C ALA A 365 6.57 45.09 5.70
N THR A 366 5.92 45.56 6.78
CA THR A 366 5.67 46.99 6.98
C THR A 366 6.94 47.82 7.18
N ALA A 367 7.94 47.27 7.88
CA ALA A 367 9.22 47.95 8.10
C ALA A 367 10.01 48.12 6.79
N THR A 368 9.93 47.13 5.89
CA THR A 368 10.63 47.18 4.59
C THR A 368 9.98 48.17 3.62
N SER A 369 8.67 48.41 3.72
CA SER A 369 7.94 49.36 2.85
C SER A 369 8.05 50.83 3.29
N ALA A 370 8.54 51.09 4.51
CA ALA A 370 8.71 52.44 5.07
C ALA A 370 10.09 53.04 4.80
N VAL A 371 11.01 52.24 4.25
CA VAL A 371 12.36 52.62 3.78
C VAL A 371 12.31 52.77 2.27
#